data_AF-A0AAW0WPX1-F1
#
_entry.id   AF-A0AAW0WPX1-F1
#
_cell.length_a   1.000
_cell.length_b   1.000
_cell.length_c   1.000
_cell.angle_alpha   90.00
_cell.angle_beta   90.00
_cell.angle_gamma   90.00
#
_symmetry.space_group_name_H-M   'P 1'
#
loop_
_entity.id
_entity.type
_entity.pdbx_description
1 polymer ?
#
loop_
_entity_poly.entity_id
_entity_poly.type
_entity_poly.pdbx_seq_one_letter_code
_entity_poly.pdbx_strand_id
1 'polypeptide(L)'
;MVHRKINLQEDTQAWEHEKYSMRRLPAFTLSRLLGPKTGERGSILDTSENVDLTSLTRNTVVVATALLRHIYNTSVDGIFDNGLAVTKKSVKSWLDLLTSQPRSPQLLSGKNNPLVSTLHQILTRYTNEARVTFLKADKRDPEWAFYDITRATMAAYAVKPAAFDFLLTMAILAYLGVIYVFLQYFPKLYAMMVRLASPQKSKTH
;
A
#
# COMPACT_ATOMS: atom_id res chain seq x y z
N MET A 1 -36.61 1.60 1.24
CA MET A 1 -35.80 2.78 1.59
C MET A 1 -35.64 2.79 3.10
N VAL A 2 -34.41 2.72 3.61
CA VAL A 2 -34.16 2.74 5.07
C VAL A 2 -33.72 4.14 5.45
N HIS A 3 -34.53 4.84 6.24
CA HIS A 3 -34.14 6.13 6.80
C HIS A 3 -33.29 5.88 8.05
N ARG A 4 -31.99 6.23 7.97
CA ARG A 4 -31.06 6.10 9.09
C ARG A 4 -30.97 7.44 9.81
N LYS A 5 -31.15 7.43 11.13
CA LYS A 5 -30.89 8.61 11.97
C LYS A 5 -29.37 8.84 12.02
N ILE A 6 -28.96 10.09 11.86
CA ILE A 6 -27.55 10.50 11.96
C ILE A 6 -27.12 10.51 13.43
N ASN A 7 -25.95 9.93 13.73
CA ASN A 7 -25.34 9.97 15.05
C ASN A 7 -24.34 11.13 15.09
N LEU A 8 -24.71 12.25 15.72
CA LEU A 8 -23.83 13.43 15.83
C LEU A 8 -22.62 13.22 16.76
N GLN A 9 -22.64 12.18 17.60
CA GLN A 9 -21.58 11.90 18.56
C GLN A 9 -20.42 11.08 17.98
N GLU A 10 -20.54 10.60 16.75
CA GLU A 10 -19.48 9.82 16.11
C GLU A 10 -18.58 10.75 15.29
N ASP A 11 -17.30 10.85 15.69
CA ASP A 11 -16.32 11.75 15.05
C ASP A 11 -16.05 11.37 13.58
N THR A 12 -16.16 10.08 13.24
CA THR A 12 -15.94 9.56 11.88
C THR A 12 -17.24 9.20 11.18
N GLN A 13 -17.83 10.18 10.50
CA GLN A 13 -18.98 9.96 9.63
C GLN A 13 -18.54 9.33 8.31
N ALA A 14 -18.71 8.02 8.24
CA ALA A 14 -18.24 7.21 7.14
C ALA A 14 -19.18 7.21 5.92
N TRP A 15 -20.42 7.70 6.07
CA TRP A 15 -21.36 7.88 4.97
C TRP A 15 -21.47 9.34 4.56
N GLU A 16 -21.35 9.64 3.27
CA GLU A 16 -21.36 11.03 2.79
C GLU A 16 -22.70 11.75 3.06
N HIS A 17 -23.83 11.04 3.01
CA HIS A 17 -25.14 11.66 3.30
C HIS A 17 -25.24 12.20 4.74
N GLU A 18 -24.51 11.64 5.70
CA GLU A 18 -24.49 12.13 7.09
C GLU A 18 -23.89 13.55 7.13
N LYS A 19 -22.79 13.78 6.38
CA LYS A 19 -22.13 15.09 6.27
C LYS A 19 -23.02 16.15 5.62
N TYR A 20 -23.72 15.77 4.54
CA TYR A 20 -24.66 16.67 3.89
C TYR A 20 -25.88 16.98 4.77
N SER A 21 -26.36 15.99 5.52
CA SER A 21 -27.48 16.17 6.45
C SER A 21 -27.14 17.12 7.60
N MET A 22 -25.89 17.16 8.09
CA MET A 22 -25.46 18.15 9.09
C MET A 22 -25.61 19.59 8.56
N ARG A 23 -25.36 19.79 7.26
CA ARG A 23 -25.54 21.08 6.57
C ARG A 23 -26.98 21.34 6.15
N ARG A 24 -27.93 20.51 6.59
CA ARG A 24 -29.35 20.56 6.22
C ARG A 24 -29.59 20.42 4.71
N LEU A 25 -28.69 19.74 4.02
CA LEU A 25 -28.85 19.43 2.59
C LEU A 25 -29.51 18.06 2.44
N PRO A 26 -30.55 17.92 1.59
CA PRO A 26 -31.13 16.63 1.30
C PRO A 26 -30.09 15.77 0.56
N ALA A 27 -29.79 14.61 1.11
CA ALA A 27 -28.84 13.67 0.55
C ALA A 27 -29.33 12.24 0.72
N PHE A 28 -28.91 11.37 -0.19
CA PHE A 28 -29.14 9.94 -0.09
C PHE A 28 -27.84 9.20 -0.39
N THR A 29 -27.69 7.98 0.12
CA THR A 29 -26.60 7.09 -0.27
C THR A 29 -27.17 5.75 -0.70
N LEU A 30 -26.71 5.27 -1.86
CA LEU A 30 -27.01 3.94 -2.35
C LEU A 30 -25.83 3.04 -2.01
N SER A 31 -26.08 1.98 -1.25
CA SER A 31 -25.05 1.04 -0.83
C SER A 31 -25.62 -0.38 -0.69
N ARG A 32 -24.78 -1.39 -0.97
CA ARG A 32 -25.05 -2.80 -0.65
C ARG A 32 -24.81 -3.10 0.85
N LEU A 33 -23.91 -2.36 1.48
CA LEU A 33 -23.50 -2.57 2.86
C LEU A 33 -24.55 -2.05 3.84
N LEU A 34 -24.85 -2.86 4.86
CA LEU A 34 -25.78 -2.49 5.94
C LEU A 34 -25.20 -1.41 6.86
N GLY A 35 -23.88 -1.40 7.03
CA GLY A 35 -23.18 -0.52 7.96
C GLY A 35 -21.88 0.03 7.39
N PRO A 36 -21.36 1.13 7.97
CA PRO A 36 -20.12 1.74 7.52
C PRO A 36 -18.86 0.93 7.86
N LYS A 37 -18.89 0.17 8.98
CA LYS A 37 -17.74 -0.54 9.58
C LYS A 37 -17.61 -1.99 9.10
N THR A 38 -18.13 -2.32 7.93
CA THR A 38 -17.97 -3.67 7.36
C THR A 38 -16.54 -3.86 6.85
N GLY A 39 -15.90 -4.97 7.20
CA GLY A 39 -14.51 -5.26 6.83
C GLY A 39 -14.23 -5.38 5.33
N GLU A 40 -15.28 -5.51 4.50
CA GLU A 40 -15.18 -5.45 3.04
C GLU A 40 -14.75 -4.05 2.54
N ARG A 41 -15.01 -2.99 3.32
CA ARG A 41 -14.69 -1.62 2.95
C ARG A 41 -13.23 -1.31 3.26
N GLY A 42 -12.43 -1.06 2.23
CA GLY A 42 -11.02 -0.67 2.37
C GLY A 42 -10.06 -1.84 2.62
N SER A 43 -10.49 -3.07 2.34
CA SER A 43 -9.61 -4.24 2.39
C SER A 43 -8.62 -4.23 1.23
N ILE A 44 -7.37 -4.62 1.50
CA ILE A 44 -6.34 -4.84 0.48
C ILE A 44 -6.70 -6.05 -0.40
N LEU A 45 -7.57 -6.93 0.09
CA LEU A 45 -8.03 -8.14 -0.61
C LEU A 45 -9.20 -7.87 -1.58
N ASP A 46 -9.57 -6.60 -1.81
CA ASP A 46 -10.60 -6.23 -2.78
C ASP A 46 -10.12 -6.49 -4.21
N THR A 47 -10.48 -7.66 -4.73
CA THR A 47 -10.11 -8.15 -6.06
C THR A 47 -11.32 -8.19 -6.99
N SER A 48 -11.07 -8.10 -8.30
CA SER A 48 -12.12 -8.14 -9.33
C SER A 48 -12.90 -9.46 -9.34
N GLU A 49 -12.28 -10.54 -8.86
CA GLU A 49 -12.87 -11.88 -8.79
C GLU A 49 -14.07 -11.96 -7.84
N ASN A 50 -14.09 -11.12 -6.80
CA ASN A 50 -15.18 -11.09 -5.83
C ASN A 50 -16.44 -10.35 -6.35
N VAL A 51 -16.38 -9.78 -7.56
CA VAL A 51 -17.47 -8.98 -8.13
C VAL A 51 -18.29 -9.81 -9.13
N ASP A 52 -19.55 -10.08 -8.79
CA ASP A 52 -20.50 -10.69 -9.72
C ASP A 52 -20.98 -9.69 -10.78
N LEU A 53 -20.56 -9.92 -12.03
CA LEU A 53 -20.93 -9.12 -13.20
C LEU A 53 -22.44 -9.12 -13.48
N THR A 54 -23.17 -10.18 -13.14
CA THR A 54 -24.62 -10.27 -13.42
C THR A 54 -25.40 -9.35 -12.49
N SER A 55 -25.12 -9.43 -11.18
CA SER A 55 -25.66 -8.52 -10.18
C SER A 55 -25.29 -7.06 -10.48
N LEU A 56 -24.04 -6.80 -10.87
CA LEU A 56 -23.59 -5.45 -11.23
C LEU A 56 -24.38 -4.89 -12.41
N THR A 57 -24.53 -5.66 -13.49
CA THR A 57 -25.28 -5.25 -14.68
C THR A 57 -26.74 -4.93 -14.33
N ARG A 58 -27.40 -5.79 -13.55
CA ARG A 58 -28.77 -5.55 -13.08
C ARG A 58 -28.87 -4.26 -12.27
N ASN A 59 -27.95 -4.06 -11.34
CA ASN A 59 -27.95 -2.86 -10.50
C ASN A 59 -27.71 -1.59 -11.32
N THR A 60 -26.85 -1.62 -12.34
CA THR A 60 -26.64 -0.50 -13.27
C THR A 60 -27.91 -0.16 -14.04
N VAL A 61 -28.66 -1.16 -14.53
CA VAL A 61 -29.96 -0.94 -15.18
C VAL A 61 -30.97 -0.29 -14.23
N VAL A 62 -31.03 -0.74 -12.98
CA VAL A 62 -31.95 -0.16 -11.97
C VAL A 62 -31.59 1.29 -11.68
N VAL A 63 -30.30 1.61 -11.49
CA VAL A 63 -29.84 2.98 -11.25
C VAL A 63 -30.08 3.88 -12.46
N ALA A 64 -29.78 3.41 -13.67
CA ALA A 64 -30.03 4.16 -14.91
C ALA A 64 -31.53 4.45 -15.09
N THR A 65 -32.39 3.44 -14.87
CA THR A 65 -33.85 3.59 -14.94
C THR A 65 -34.35 4.60 -13.90
N ALA A 66 -33.85 4.51 -12.66
CA ALA A 66 -34.24 5.41 -11.59
C ALA A 66 -33.84 6.87 -11.89
N LEU A 67 -32.63 7.09 -12.44
CA LEU A 67 -32.18 8.42 -12.84
C LEU A 67 -32.99 8.99 -14.01
N LEU A 68 -33.28 8.18 -15.03
CA LEU A 68 -34.11 8.62 -16.17
C LEU A 68 -35.53 8.97 -15.71
N ARG A 69 -36.12 8.17 -14.83
CA ARG A 69 -37.44 8.45 -14.23
C ARG A 69 -37.41 9.76 -13.44
N HIS A 70 -36.32 10.02 -12.73
CA HIS A 70 -36.16 11.25 -11.96
C HIS A 70 -35.99 12.49 -12.84
N ILE A 71 -35.18 12.40 -13.90
CA ILE A 71 -34.90 13.54 -14.81
C ILE A 71 -36.13 13.88 -15.65
N TYR A 72 -36.76 12.87 -16.27
CA TYR A 72 -37.87 13.10 -17.18
C TYR A 72 -39.25 13.08 -16.52
N ASN A 73 -39.32 12.72 -15.23
CA ASN A 73 -40.55 12.59 -14.45
C ASN A 73 -41.67 11.78 -15.16
N THR A 74 -41.27 10.81 -15.98
CA THR A 74 -42.16 9.99 -16.82
C THR A 74 -41.83 8.51 -16.65
N SER A 75 -42.75 7.63 -17.06
CA SER A 75 -42.46 6.20 -17.16
C SER A 75 -41.43 5.96 -18.27
N VAL A 76 -40.39 5.19 -17.95
CA VAL A 76 -39.21 4.94 -18.81
C VAL A 76 -39.37 3.63 -19.59
N ASP A 77 -40.62 3.18 -19.76
CA ASP A 77 -40.90 1.89 -20.37
C ASP A 77 -40.58 1.95 -21.87
N GLY A 78 -39.62 1.15 -22.33
CA GLY A 78 -39.18 1.08 -23.73
C GLY A 78 -37.98 1.95 -24.13
N ILE A 79 -37.44 2.80 -23.23
CA ILE A 79 -36.27 3.66 -23.58
C ILE A 79 -35.01 2.82 -23.85
N PHE A 80 -34.86 1.69 -23.17
CA PHE A 80 -33.69 0.81 -23.33
C PHE A 80 -33.74 -0.05 -24.59
N ASP A 81 -34.90 -0.22 -25.22
CA ASP A 81 -35.09 -1.08 -26.39
C ASP A 81 -34.47 -0.47 -27.66
N ASN A 82 -34.32 0.87 -27.69
CA ASN A 82 -33.70 1.62 -28.79
C ASN A 82 -32.16 1.58 -28.80
N GLY A 83 -31.56 0.47 -28.36
CA GLY A 83 -30.10 0.29 -28.34
C GLY A 83 -29.36 1.02 -27.21
N LEU A 84 -30.07 1.62 -26.26
CA LEU A 84 -29.51 2.25 -25.06
C LEU A 84 -29.34 1.26 -23.89
N ALA A 85 -29.57 -0.03 -24.12
CA ALA A 85 -29.45 -1.07 -23.13
C ALA A 85 -28.02 -1.22 -22.58
N VAL A 86 -27.92 -1.42 -21.28
CA VAL A 86 -26.64 -1.70 -20.60
C VAL A 86 -26.19 -3.11 -20.99
N THR A 87 -25.09 -3.19 -21.74
CA THR A 87 -24.53 -4.47 -22.18
C THR A 87 -23.52 -5.00 -21.16
N LYS A 88 -23.62 -6.29 -20.79
CA LYS A 88 -22.68 -6.96 -19.88
C LYS A 88 -21.21 -6.81 -20.30
N LYS A 89 -20.92 -6.85 -21.62
CA LYS A 89 -19.58 -6.63 -22.18
C LYS A 89 -19.02 -5.24 -21.85
N SER A 90 -19.86 -4.20 -21.93
CA SER A 90 -19.48 -2.83 -21.59
C SER A 90 -19.15 -2.73 -20.10
N VAL A 91 -20.01 -3.27 -19.22
CA VAL A 91 -19.77 -3.32 -17.77
C VAL A 91 -18.46 -4.05 -17.45
N LYS A 92 -18.17 -5.15 -18.14
CA LYS A 92 -16.90 -5.87 -17.99
C LYS A 92 -15.70 -4.99 -18.40
N SER A 93 -15.75 -4.32 -19.55
CA SER A 93 -14.66 -3.43 -19.97
C SER A 93 -14.39 -2.30 -18.98
N TRP A 94 -15.45 -1.77 -18.35
CA TRP A 94 -15.32 -0.78 -17.28
C TRP A 94 -14.68 -1.36 -16.02
N LEU A 95 -15.07 -2.58 -15.64
CA LEU A 95 -14.46 -3.27 -14.51
C LEU A 95 -12.97 -3.52 -14.76
N ASP A 96 -12.62 -4.02 -15.94
CA ASP A 96 -11.24 -4.28 -16.34
C ASP A 96 -10.40 -2.98 -16.36
N LEU A 97 -10.96 -1.87 -16.87
CA LEU A 97 -10.31 -0.55 -16.83
C LEU A 97 -10.10 -0.03 -15.40
N LEU A 98 -11.10 -0.16 -14.52
CA LEU A 98 -11.01 0.32 -13.14
C LEU A 98 -10.10 -0.54 -12.26
N THR A 99 -9.89 -1.79 -12.64
CA THR A 99 -9.05 -2.75 -11.92
C THR A 99 -7.64 -2.87 -12.48
N SER A 100 -7.36 -2.24 -13.64
CA SER A 100 -6.03 -2.28 -14.27
C SER A 100 -4.94 -1.58 -13.45
N GLN A 101 -5.32 -0.71 -12.50
CA GLN A 101 -4.39 -0.05 -11.59
C GLN A 101 -4.95 0.06 -10.17
N PRO A 102 -4.08 0.10 -9.15
CA PRO A 102 -4.50 0.30 -7.76
C PRO A 102 -5.15 1.67 -7.56
N ARG A 103 -6.24 1.70 -6.79
CA ARG A 103 -7.11 2.87 -6.58
C ARG A 103 -6.78 3.67 -5.31
N SER A 104 -5.58 3.51 -4.76
CA SER A 104 -5.21 4.26 -3.56
C SER A 104 -5.09 5.75 -3.89
N PRO A 105 -5.63 6.66 -3.05
CA PRO A 105 -5.59 8.10 -3.32
C PRO A 105 -4.17 8.63 -3.59
N GLN A 106 -3.17 8.03 -2.98
CA GLN A 106 -1.75 8.39 -3.16
C GLN A 106 -1.26 8.15 -4.59
N LEU A 107 -1.71 7.07 -5.23
CA LEU A 107 -1.31 6.73 -6.60
C LEU A 107 -2.14 7.48 -7.65
N LEU A 108 -3.38 7.85 -7.30
CA LEU A 108 -4.26 8.63 -8.16
C LEU A 108 -3.93 10.13 -8.16
N SER A 109 -3.34 10.65 -7.08
CA SER A 109 -2.98 12.07 -6.94
C SER A 109 -1.83 12.53 -7.86
N GLY A 110 -1.13 11.59 -8.51
CA GLY A 110 -0.12 11.91 -9.51
C GLY A 110 -0.69 12.75 -10.65
N LYS A 111 -0.02 13.88 -10.97
CA LYS A 111 -0.49 14.86 -11.97
C LYS A 111 -0.85 14.25 -13.34
N ASN A 112 -0.19 13.15 -13.72
CA ASN A 112 -0.36 12.49 -15.02
C ASN A 112 -0.73 11.00 -14.86
N ASN A 113 -1.70 10.68 -14.01
CA ASN A 113 -2.17 9.30 -13.90
C ASN A 113 -2.95 8.88 -15.18
N PRO A 114 -2.56 7.78 -15.86
CA PRO A 114 -3.18 7.37 -17.11
C PRO A 114 -4.67 7.06 -16.94
N LEU A 115 -5.08 6.37 -15.87
CA LEU A 115 -6.50 6.07 -15.64
C LEU A 115 -7.33 7.35 -15.46
N VAL A 116 -6.83 8.33 -14.68
CA VAL A 116 -7.56 9.59 -14.48
C VAL A 116 -7.73 10.33 -15.80
N SER A 117 -6.69 10.34 -16.64
CA SER A 117 -6.76 10.94 -17.97
C SER A 117 -7.73 10.20 -18.91
N THR A 118 -7.75 8.86 -18.89
CA THR A 118 -8.70 8.07 -19.70
C THR A 118 -10.15 8.30 -19.25
N LEU A 119 -10.40 8.33 -17.93
CA LEU A 119 -11.72 8.66 -17.39
C LEU A 119 -12.15 10.07 -17.79
N HIS A 120 -11.24 11.04 -17.72
CA HIS A 120 -11.52 12.41 -18.14
C HIS A 120 -11.87 12.48 -19.63
N GLN A 121 -11.13 11.81 -20.50
CA GLN A 121 -11.43 11.74 -21.94
C GLN A 121 -12.78 11.08 -22.22
N ILE A 122 -13.09 9.96 -21.55
CA ILE A 122 -14.37 9.26 -21.72
C ILE A 122 -15.52 10.16 -21.24
N LEU A 123 -15.40 10.79 -20.07
CA LEU A 123 -16.44 11.70 -19.56
C LEU A 123 -16.63 12.92 -20.45
N THR A 124 -15.56 13.50 -20.97
CA THR A 124 -15.63 14.65 -21.90
C THR A 124 -16.32 14.28 -23.21
N ARG A 125 -16.24 13.01 -23.65
CA ARG A 125 -16.96 12.53 -24.83
C ARG A 125 -18.48 12.51 -24.63
N TYR A 126 -18.95 12.28 -23.40
CA TYR A 126 -20.37 12.12 -23.08
C TYR A 126 -20.96 13.32 -22.31
N THR A 127 -20.15 14.24 -21.80
CA THR A 127 -20.56 15.40 -21.01
C THR A 127 -19.79 16.65 -21.44
N ASN A 128 -20.45 17.82 -21.42
CA ASN A 128 -19.88 19.06 -21.96
C ASN A 128 -18.79 19.70 -21.06
N GLU A 129 -18.79 19.42 -19.75
CA GLU A 129 -17.90 20.10 -18.78
C GLU A 129 -17.27 19.13 -17.75
N ALA A 130 -16.46 18.18 -18.20
CA ALA A 130 -15.68 17.34 -17.29
C ALA A 130 -14.43 18.08 -16.77
N ARG A 131 -14.33 18.27 -15.45
CA ARG A 131 -13.16 18.88 -14.78
C ARG A 131 -12.54 17.91 -13.78
N VAL A 132 -11.21 17.81 -13.78
CA VAL A 132 -10.46 17.04 -12.78
C VAL A 132 -10.22 17.94 -11.56
N THR A 133 -10.71 17.52 -10.40
CA THR A 133 -10.49 18.21 -9.12
C THR A 133 -9.57 17.39 -8.23
N PHE A 134 -8.58 18.07 -7.63
CA PHE A 134 -7.70 17.46 -6.65
C PHE A 134 -8.26 17.74 -5.25
N LEU A 135 -8.69 16.68 -4.57
CA LEU A 135 -9.10 16.77 -3.19
C LEU A 135 -7.88 17.11 -2.33
N LYS A 136 -7.93 18.26 -1.64
CA LYS A 136 -6.98 18.63 -0.61
C LYS A 136 -7.66 18.44 0.74
N ALA A 137 -6.90 18.00 1.74
CA ALA A 137 -7.40 17.97 3.10
C ALA A 137 -7.90 19.36 3.49
N ASP A 138 -9.09 19.43 4.07
CA ASP A 138 -9.64 20.70 4.55
C ASP A 138 -8.76 21.18 5.71
N LYS A 139 -8.34 22.44 5.66
CA LYS A 139 -7.51 23.04 6.73
C LYS A 139 -8.25 23.13 8.05
N ARG A 140 -9.58 23.10 8.02
CA ARG A 140 -10.44 23.13 9.21
C ARG A 140 -10.39 21.84 10.03
N ASP A 141 -10.06 20.73 9.38
CA ASP A 141 -9.98 19.41 10.00
C ASP A 141 -8.56 18.85 9.84
N PRO A 142 -7.58 19.33 10.65
CA PRO A 142 -6.16 18.96 10.52
C PRO A 142 -5.86 17.50 10.89
N GLU A 143 -6.83 16.73 11.37
CA GLU A 143 -6.69 15.32 11.74
C GLU A 143 -6.47 14.40 10.52
N TRP A 144 -6.87 14.85 9.32
CA TRP A 144 -6.71 14.08 8.08
C TRP A 144 -5.62 14.66 7.20
N ALA A 145 -4.46 14.01 7.17
CA ALA A 145 -3.41 14.27 6.19
C ALA A 145 -3.40 13.16 5.14
N PHE A 146 -3.49 13.52 3.86
CA PHE A 146 -3.20 12.57 2.78
C PHE A 146 -1.70 12.29 2.78
N TYR A 147 -1.32 11.05 3.07
CA TYR A 147 0.06 10.62 2.92
C TYR A 147 0.47 10.74 1.44
N ASP A 148 1.67 11.26 1.19
CA ASP A 148 2.28 11.20 -0.13
C ASP A 148 2.79 9.78 -0.41
N ILE A 149 3.14 9.48 -1.67
CA ILE A 149 3.63 8.17 -2.10
C ILE A 149 4.86 7.79 -1.25
N THR A 150 4.72 6.73 -0.45
CA THR A 150 5.82 6.20 0.37
C THR A 150 6.84 5.51 -0.53
N ARG A 151 7.76 6.27 -1.10
CA ARG A 151 8.98 5.72 -1.71
C ARG A 151 9.90 5.27 -0.59
N ALA A 152 9.74 4.01 -0.17
CA ALA A 152 10.64 3.39 0.79
C ALA A 152 11.73 2.60 0.06
N THR A 153 13.00 2.96 0.28
CA THR A 153 14.14 2.14 -0.13
C THR A 153 14.29 1.00 0.89
N MET A 154 13.88 -0.21 0.54
CA MET A 154 14.11 -1.38 1.39
C MET A 154 15.58 -1.82 1.23
N ALA A 155 16.41 -1.54 2.23
CA ALA A 155 17.75 -2.06 2.29
C ALA A 155 17.72 -3.41 3.03
N ALA A 156 18.01 -4.49 2.30
CA ALA A 156 18.16 -5.82 2.88
C ALA A 156 19.65 -6.09 3.14
N TYR A 157 20.03 -6.13 4.41
CA TYR A 157 21.38 -6.49 4.82
C TYR A 157 21.41 -7.95 5.30
N ALA A 158 22.46 -8.67 4.92
CA ALA A 158 22.72 -9.99 5.51
C ALA A 158 23.04 -9.81 7.00
N VAL A 159 22.29 -10.49 7.87
CA VAL A 159 22.58 -10.54 9.30
C VAL A 159 23.88 -11.32 9.53
N LYS A 160 24.60 -11.03 10.63
CA LYS A 160 25.91 -11.62 10.98
C LYS A 160 26.00 -13.11 10.59
N PRO A 161 26.83 -13.45 9.59
CA PRO A 161 27.02 -14.84 9.20
C PRO A 161 27.70 -15.60 10.34
N ALA A 162 27.23 -16.81 10.65
CA ALA A 162 27.86 -17.68 11.65
C ALA A 162 29.36 -17.95 11.34
N ALA A 163 29.75 -17.85 10.08
CA ALA A 163 31.14 -17.95 9.64
C ALA A 163 32.08 -16.89 10.27
N PHE A 164 31.55 -15.72 10.65
CA PHE A 164 32.35 -14.68 11.31
C PHE A 164 32.83 -15.12 12.70
N ASP A 165 31.94 -15.76 13.48
CA ASP A 165 32.29 -16.24 14.82
C ASP A 165 33.26 -17.42 14.75
N PHE A 166 33.13 -18.30 13.75
CA PHE A 166 34.11 -19.36 13.49
C PHE A 166 35.49 -18.82 13.10
N LEU A 167 35.55 -17.77 12.27
CA LEU A 167 36.82 -17.14 11.91
C LEU A 167 37.46 -16.44 13.11
N LEU A 168 36.66 -15.75 13.93
CA LEU A 168 37.13 -15.07 15.13
C LEU A 168 37.68 -16.07 16.17
N THR A 169 36.97 -17.17 16.40
CA THR A 169 37.42 -18.23 17.32
C THR A 169 38.70 -18.90 16.84
N MET A 170 38.84 -19.16 15.53
CA MET A 170 40.08 -19.66 14.95
C MET A 170 41.24 -18.67 15.14
N ALA A 171 41.00 -17.37 14.92
CA ALA A 171 42.02 -16.33 15.11
C ALA A 171 42.48 -16.24 16.57
N ILE A 172 41.56 -16.32 17.54
CA ILE A 172 41.89 -16.32 18.98
C ILE A 172 42.71 -17.55 19.36
N LEU A 173 42.33 -18.74 18.86
CA LEU A 173 43.08 -19.98 19.08
C LEU A 173 44.50 -19.91 18.52
N ALA A 174 44.65 -19.40 17.30
CA ALA A 174 45.96 -19.24 16.67
C ALA A 174 46.86 -18.27 17.47
N TYR A 175 46.30 -17.14 17.93
CA TYR A 175 47.02 -16.16 18.75
C TYR A 175 47.54 -16.76 20.06
N LEU A 176 46.67 -17.44 20.81
CA LEU A 176 47.06 -18.14 22.05
C LEU A 176 48.10 -19.23 21.79
N GLY A 177 47.96 -19.97 20.68
CA GLY A 177 48.92 -21.00 20.26
C GLY A 177 50.32 -20.42 20.02
N VAL A 178 50.43 -19.28 19.32
CA VAL A 178 51.72 -18.61 19.08
C VAL A 178 52.36 -18.15 20.40
N ILE A 179 51.58 -17.56 21.30
CA ILE A 179 52.08 -17.14 22.62
C ILE A 179 52.58 -18.32 23.44
N TYR A 180 51.82 -19.43 23.45
CA TYR A 180 52.20 -20.63 24.16
C TYR A 180 53.52 -21.22 23.66
N VAL A 181 53.66 -21.33 22.33
CA VAL A 181 54.90 -21.78 21.68
C VAL A 181 56.05 -20.83 22.02
N PHE A 182 55.84 -19.52 21.92
CA PHE A 182 56.87 -18.53 22.26
C PHE A 182 57.38 -18.69 23.70
N LEU A 183 56.48 -18.81 24.67
CA LEU A 183 56.81 -19.05 26.08
C LEU A 183 57.57 -20.36 26.29
N GLN A 184 57.24 -21.42 25.56
CA GLN A 184 57.88 -22.72 25.72
C GLN A 184 59.28 -22.79 25.07
N TYR A 185 59.51 -22.05 24.00
CA TYR A 185 60.82 -21.95 23.35
C TYR A 185 61.71 -20.86 23.96
N PHE A 186 61.15 -19.94 24.76
CA PHE A 186 61.89 -18.86 25.42
C PHE A 186 63.05 -19.36 26.31
N PRO A 187 62.91 -20.42 27.15
CA PRO A 187 64.03 -20.94 27.95
C PRO A 187 65.14 -21.56 27.10
N LYS A 188 64.77 -22.17 25.95
CA LYS A 188 65.75 -22.74 25.01
C LYS A 188 66.51 -21.66 24.25
N LEU A 189 65.81 -20.60 23.84
CA LEU A 189 66.43 -19.41 23.23
C LEU A 189 67.34 -18.68 24.22
N TYR A 190 66.90 -18.54 25.48
CA TYR A 190 67.70 -17.97 26.56
C TYR A 190 68.95 -18.81 26.84
N ALA A 191 68.82 -20.14 26.95
CA ALA A 191 69.96 -21.04 27.15
C ALA A 191 70.92 -21.04 25.94
N MET A 192 70.41 -20.90 24.71
CA MET A 192 71.23 -20.76 23.50
C MET A 192 71.98 -19.42 23.48
N MET A 193 71.32 -18.31 23.81
CA MET A 193 71.97 -17.00 23.96
C MET A 193 73.04 -17.01 25.06
N VAL A 194 72.76 -17.61 26.22
CA VAL A 194 73.73 -17.72 27.32
C VAL A 194 74.93 -18.59 26.92
N ARG A 195 74.73 -19.66 26.15
CA ARG A 195 75.83 -20.45 25.58
C ARG A 195 76.64 -19.68 24.55
N LEU A 196 76.00 -18.86 23.72
CA LEU A 196 76.68 -18.03 22.71
C LEU A 196 77.45 -16.87 23.35
N ALA A 197 76.96 -16.36 24.49
CA ALA A 197 77.56 -15.28 25.26
C ALA A 197 78.60 -15.75 26.29
N SER A 198 78.72 -17.05 26.56
CA SER A 198 79.75 -17.57 27.48
C SER A 198 81.12 -17.58 26.80
N PRO A 199 82.16 -16.93 27.36
CA PRO A 199 83.50 -16.93 26.76
C PRO A 199 84.16 -18.31 26.95
N GLN A 200 84.80 -18.83 25.90
CA GLN A 200 85.69 -20.00 25.99
C GLN A 200 86.76 -19.74 27.07
N LYS A 201 86.73 -20.47 28.19
CA LYS A 201 87.84 -20.48 29.15
C LYS A 201 89.06 -21.12 28.50
N SER A 202 90.09 -20.31 28.23
CA SER A 202 91.43 -20.79 27.91
C SER A 202 91.98 -21.57 29.11
N LYS A 203 92.38 -22.82 28.89
CA LYS A 203 93.14 -23.62 29.87
C LYS A 203 94.50 -22.94 30.12
N THR A 204 94.71 -22.43 31.32
CA THR A 204 96.02 -22.05 31.85
C THR A 204 96.82 -23.33 32.17
N HIS A 205 98.02 -23.41 31.60
CA HIS A 205 99.07 -24.35 31.98
C HIS A 205 100.23 -23.58 32.59
#